data_AF-A0A1J4UQN4-F1
#
_entry.id   AF-A0A1J4UQN4-F1
#
_cell.length_a   1.000
_cell.length_b   1.000
_cell.length_c   1.000
_cell.angle_alpha   90.00
_cell.angle_beta   90.00
_cell.angle_gamma   90.00
#
_symmetry.space_group_name_H-M   'P 1'
#
loop_
_entity.id
_entity.type
_entity.pdbx_description
1 polymer ?
#
loop_
_entity_poly.entity_id
_entity_poly.type
_entity_poly.pdbx_seq_one_letter_code
_entity_poly.pdbx_strand_id
1 'polypeptide(L)'
;MRVLSTELVGKDGEQVECGGWVRSVREMGKMVFVVVADRQGKFQVVFKEPTVVEKAKKLGLEDVVVVRGKAKKDERVKEGGAEVEATDLEVLAIADRSLPVDIAGKTETNFEARFDHRVLDLRREKPQNLFRIQHTICQAFREYLSNEGFIEIHTPKIISTGTEGGANLFPVVYFDREAFLAQSPQFYKQMLVGSGFERVFELAPVFRAEDHDTPFHLNEYISLDFEFGFIKNEEDVMKHTAGSIAHIFTRLKEKNSRELAFFGIDLQVPQLPVPVVHYWDLPDVFKKVGHDFPDPLGDLSREEEKKLYEYSKKEFGSDFLFVDNYPAVKRPAYTMPYEPNPKYTRGYDLLYKGLEIVTGGQRIHQYDLLQEKFKEKGYDVDNF
;
A
#
# COMPACT_ATOMS: atom_id res chain seq x y z
N MET A 1 21.42 -24.32 -7.08
CA MET A 1 20.54 -23.16 -6.81
C MET A 1 21.07 -22.49 -5.56
N ARG A 2 21.19 -21.16 -5.54
CA ARG A 2 21.67 -20.40 -4.37
C ARG A 2 20.75 -20.62 -3.17
N VAL A 3 21.33 -20.82 -1.99
CA VAL A 3 20.64 -20.94 -0.70
C VAL A 3 20.46 -19.56 -0.09
N LEU A 4 19.28 -19.27 0.45
CA LEU A 4 18.96 -18.02 1.13
C LEU A 4 19.18 -18.14 2.65
N SER A 5 19.32 -16.99 3.32
CA SER A 5 19.67 -16.91 4.73
C SER A 5 18.73 -17.70 5.65
N THR A 6 17.44 -17.73 5.34
CA THR A 6 16.42 -18.42 6.15
C THR A 6 16.40 -19.94 5.92
N GLU A 7 17.10 -20.45 4.91
CA GLU A 7 17.15 -21.87 4.58
C GLU A 7 18.35 -22.58 5.23
N LEU A 8 19.35 -21.81 5.71
CA LEU A 8 20.63 -22.33 6.19
C LEU A 8 20.50 -23.32 7.36
N VAL A 9 19.59 -23.09 8.30
CA VAL A 9 19.39 -23.98 9.45
C VAL A 9 18.95 -25.38 8.99
N GLY A 10 18.14 -25.47 7.94
CA GLY A 10 17.69 -26.74 7.36
C GLY A 10 18.75 -27.44 6.50
N LYS A 11 19.93 -26.83 6.36
CA LYS A 11 21.05 -27.28 5.52
C LYS A 11 22.30 -27.63 6.33
N ASP A 12 22.15 -27.88 7.62
CA ASP A 12 23.27 -28.19 8.51
C ASP A 12 24.14 -29.34 7.97
N GLY A 13 25.44 -29.08 7.85
CA GLY A 13 26.42 -30.02 7.34
C GLY A 13 26.53 -30.08 5.81
N GLU A 14 25.61 -29.50 5.06
CA GLU A 14 25.63 -29.50 3.59
C GLU A 14 26.60 -28.45 3.02
N GLN A 15 27.11 -28.70 1.80
CA GLN A 15 27.79 -27.68 1.00
C GLN A 15 26.74 -26.77 0.38
N VAL A 16 26.88 -25.46 0.60
CA VAL A 16 25.95 -24.44 0.15
C VAL A 16 26.67 -23.35 -0.62
N GLU A 17 25.93 -22.71 -1.53
CA GLU A 17 26.33 -21.46 -2.18
C GLU A 17 25.35 -20.38 -1.77
N CYS A 18 25.85 -19.36 -1.10
CA CYS A 18 25.09 -18.19 -0.66
C CYS A 18 25.66 -16.94 -1.34
N GLY A 19 24.90 -15.85 -1.34
CA GLY A 19 25.41 -14.59 -1.86
C GLY A 19 24.64 -13.41 -1.30
N GLY A 20 25.09 -12.20 -1.61
CA GLY A 20 24.43 -10.98 -1.16
C GLY A 20 25.38 -9.82 -0.97
N TRP A 21 24.95 -8.87 -0.13
CA TRP A 21 25.67 -7.63 0.17
C TRP A 21 26.30 -7.70 1.54
N VAL A 22 27.59 -7.37 1.64
CA VAL A 22 28.34 -7.32 2.90
C VAL A 22 27.77 -6.22 3.81
N ARG A 23 27.43 -6.57 5.04
CA ARG A 23 26.87 -5.66 6.06
C ARG A 23 27.82 -5.33 7.20
N SER A 24 28.76 -6.22 7.45
CA SER A 24 29.84 -5.99 8.40
C SER A 24 30.98 -6.96 8.12
N VAL A 25 32.18 -6.52 8.46
CA VAL A 25 33.40 -7.33 8.44
C VAL A 25 34.05 -7.16 9.80
N ARG A 26 34.39 -8.26 10.46
CA ARG A 26 35.02 -8.27 11.77
C ARG A 26 36.18 -9.25 11.77
N GLU A 27 37.38 -8.73 11.96
CA GLU A 27 38.58 -9.54 12.14
C GLU A 27 38.72 -9.99 13.61
N MET A 28 38.99 -11.27 13.82
CA MET A 28 39.20 -11.87 15.14
C MET A 28 40.34 -12.88 15.10
N GLY A 29 41.55 -12.41 15.44
CA GLY A 29 42.76 -13.23 15.41
C GLY A 29 43.08 -13.70 14.00
N LYS A 30 42.98 -15.02 13.75
CA LYS A 30 43.23 -15.63 12.43
C LYS A 30 41.96 -15.80 11.59
N MET A 31 40.80 -15.41 12.11
CA MET A 31 39.51 -15.59 11.45
C MET A 31 38.91 -14.24 11.06
N VAL A 32 38.07 -14.24 10.01
CA VAL A 32 37.25 -13.09 9.62
C VAL A 32 35.80 -13.52 9.64
N PHE A 33 34.96 -12.73 10.32
CA PHE A 33 33.52 -12.89 10.35
C PHE A 33 32.90 -11.82 9.45
N VAL A 34 32.02 -12.24 8.54
CA VAL A 34 31.32 -11.34 7.63
C VAL A 34 29.83 -11.59 7.76
N VAL A 35 29.05 -10.54 7.95
CA VAL A 35 27.59 -10.64 7.81
C VAL A 35 27.23 -10.26 6.39
N VAL A 36 26.49 -11.13 5.71
CA VAL A 36 25.99 -10.90 4.35
C VAL A 36 24.46 -10.84 4.42
N ALA A 37 23.85 -9.91 3.68
CA ALA A 37 22.41 -9.84 3.55
C ALA A 37 21.93 -10.26 2.17
N ASP A 38 20.81 -10.96 2.13
CA ASP A 38 20.06 -11.25 0.93
C ASP A 38 18.62 -10.71 1.04
N ARG A 39 17.74 -11.16 0.14
CA ARG A 39 16.35 -10.71 0.07
C ARG A 39 15.46 -11.23 1.21
N GLN A 40 15.90 -12.19 2.02
CA GLN A 40 15.14 -12.80 3.12
C GLN A 40 15.75 -12.51 4.49
N GLY A 41 17.00 -12.07 4.56
CA GLY A 41 17.60 -11.70 5.83
C GLY A 41 19.10 -11.49 5.76
N LYS A 42 19.74 -11.79 6.89
CA LYS A 42 21.19 -11.73 7.07
C LYS A 42 21.67 -13.10 7.51
N PHE A 43 22.89 -13.46 7.14
CA PHE A 43 23.55 -14.67 7.59
C PHE A 43 25.02 -14.38 7.89
N GLN A 44 25.60 -15.16 8.81
CA GLN A 44 27.01 -15.08 9.14
C GLN A 44 27.84 -15.98 8.22
N VAL A 45 29.01 -15.49 7.83
CA VAL A 45 30.04 -16.23 7.13
C VAL A 45 31.32 -16.18 7.95
N VAL A 46 31.97 -17.34 8.12
CA VAL A 46 33.22 -17.47 8.85
C VAL A 46 34.32 -17.94 7.91
N PHE A 47 35.39 -17.15 7.82
CA PHE A 47 36.60 -17.46 7.06
C PHE A 47 37.71 -17.88 8.03
N LYS A 48 38.22 -19.11 7.86
CA LYS A 48 39.29 -19.69 8.70
C LYS A 48 40.57 -20.00 7.93
N GLU A 49 40.44 -20.36 6.65
CA GLU A 49 41.58 -20.74 5.81
C GLU A 49 42.34 -19.50 5.31
N PRO A 50 43.69 -19.47 5.37
CA PRO A 50 44.48 -18.27 5.03
C PRO A 50 44.17 -17.67 3.65
N THR A 51 43.90 -18.53 2.65
CA THR A 51 43.64 -18.11 1.27
C THR A 51 42.37 -17.29 1.11
N VAL A 52 41.29 -17.64 1.83
CA VAL A 52 40.02 -16.90 1.81
C VAL A 52 39.97 -15.79 2.85
N VAL A 53 40.71 -15.93 3.96
CA VAL A 53 40.86 -14.88 4.99
C VAL A 53 41.44 -13.60 4.39
N GLU A 54 42.52 -13.70 3.59
CA GLU A 54 43.14 -12.52 2.98
C GLU A 54 42.24 -11.84 1.93
N LYS A 55 41.34 -12.59 1.28
CA LYS A 55 40.29 -11.99 0.43
C LYS A 55 39.21 -11.31 1.29
N ALA A 56 38.75 -11.97 2.35
CA ALA A 56 37.68 -11.46 3.21
C ALA A 56 38.06 -10.17 3.95
N LYS A 57 39.33 -9.99 4.33
CA LYS A 57 39.84 -8.74 4.92
C LYS A 57 39.71 -7.50 4.03
N LYS A 58 39.64 -7.70 2.71
CA LYS A 58 39.52 -6.60 1.74
C LYS A 58 38.07 -6.18 1.49
N LEU A 59 37.11 -6.96 1.99
CA LEU A 59 35.70 -6.65 1.86
C LEU A 59 35.37 -5.38 2.65
N GLY A 60 34.54 -4.54 2.04
CA GLY A 60 33.91 -3.41 2.69
C GLY A 60 32.39 -3.53 2.65
N LEU A 61 31.73 -2.56 3.26
CA LEU A 61 30.27 -2.49 3.26
C LEU A 61 29.73 -2.45 1.84
N GLU A 62 28.64 -3.19 1.61
CA GLU A 62 27.91 -3.29 0.35
C GLU A 62 28.66 -3.92 -0.83
N ASP A 63 29.87 -4.45 -0.61
CA ASP A 63 30.51 -5.35 -1.58
C ASP A 63 29.56 -6.53 -1.86
N VAL A 64 29.46 -6.91 -3.13
CA VAL A 64 28.59 -8.00 -3.57
C VAL A 64 29.41 -9.26 -3.67
N VAL A 65 29.00 -10.28 -2.93
CA VAL A 65 29.77 -11.52 -2.79
C VAL A 65 28.94 -12.75 -3.05
N VAL A 66 29.62 -13.80 -3.52
CA VAL A 66 29.17 -15.19 -3.50
C VAL A 66 30.14 -15.97 -2.63
N VAL A 67 29.58 -16.75 -1.72
CA VAL A 67 30.31 -17.54 -0.73
C VAL A 67 29.91 -18.99 -0.90
N ARG A 68 30.90 -19.87 -0.98
CA ARG A 68 30.68 -21.32 -1.00
C ARG A 68 31.34 -21.92 0.22
N GLY A 69 30.65 -22.86 0.85
CA GLY A 69 31.15 -23.47 2.07
C GLY A 69 30.14 -24.38 2.73
N LYS A 70 30.50 -24.84 3.93
CA LYS A 70 29.67 -25.75 4.70
C LYS A 70 28.72 -24.96 5.58
N ALA A 71 27.42 -25.20 5.44
CA ALA A 71 26.43 -24.66 6.38
C ALA A 71 26.57 -25.36 7.73
N LYS A 72 26.45 -24.59 8.81
CA LYS A 72 26.60 -25.07 10.18
C LYS A 72 25.61 -24.39 11.09
N LYS A 73 24.75 -25.18 11.73
CA LYS A 73 23.84 -24.68 12.75
C LYS A 73 24.64 -24.24 13.98
N ASP A 74 24.37 -23.03 14.45
CA ASP A 74 24.94 -22.50 15.69
C ASP A 74 23.97 -21.50 16.31
N GLU A 75 23.35 -21.90 17.42
CA GLU A 75 22.34 -21.10 18.12
C GLU A 75 22.89 -19.80 18.72
N ARG A 76 24.22 -19.65 18.79
CA ARG A 76 24.88 -18.41 19.23
C ARG A 76 24.90 -17.34 18.13
N VAL A 77 24.65 -17.72 16.87
CA VAL A 77 24.62 -16.80 15.73
C VAL A 77 23.31 -16.04 15.72
N LYS A 78 23.38 -14.71 15.86
CA LYS A 78 22.21 -13.84 15.92
C LYS A 78 21.52 -13.72 14.56
N GLU A 79 22.28 -13.88 13.50
CA GLU A 79 21.87 -13.79 12.10
C GLU A 79 21.22 -15.11 11.61
N GLY A 80 20.20 -15.58 12.32
CA GLY A 80 19.38 -16.71 11.88
C GLY A 80 19.82 -18.09 12.38
N GLY A 81 20.69 -18.19 13.39
CA GLY A 81 21.00 -19.45 14.07
C GLY A 81 21.86 -20.44 13.27
N ALA A 82 22.49 -19.98 12.19
CA ALA A 82 23.43 -20.75 11.38
C ALA A 82 24.51 -19.85 10.77
N GLU A 83 25.66 -20.43 10.47
CA GLU A 83 26.78 -19.81 9.77
C GLU A 83 27.22 -20.62 8.56
N VAL A 84 27.90 -19.97 7.62
CA VAL A 84 28.61 -20.65 6.52
C VAL A 84 30.10 -20.64 6.81
N GLU A 85 30.69 -21.82 7.03
CA GLU A 85 32.14 -21.99 7.09
C GLU A 85 32.68 -21.99 5.65
N ALA A 86 33.20 -20.83 5.22
CA ALA A 86 33.52 -20.56 3.82
C ALA A 86 34.82 -21.25 3.38
N THR A 87 34.74 -21.94 2.24
CA THR A 87 35.87 -22.54 1.53
C THR A 87 36.23 -21.77 0.27
N ASP A 88 35.31 -20.97 -0.28
CA ASP A 88 35.54 -20.08 -1.41
C ASP A 88 34.79 -18.75 -1.25
N LEU A 89 35.37 -17.70 -1.81
CA LEU A 89 34.85 -16.35 -1.85
C LEU A 89 35.08 -15.74 -3.23
N GLU A 90 33.98 -15.39 -3.88
CA GLU A 90 33.90 -14.68 -5.13
C GLU A 90 33.33 -13.28 -4.89
N VAL A 91 34.08 -12.25 -5.27
CA VAL A 91 33.64 -10.85 -5.18
C VAL A 91 33.10 -10.45 -6.55
N LEU A 92 31.79 -10.28 -6.64
CA LEU A 92 31.10 -9.91 -7.88
C LEU A 92 31.21 -8.42 -8.18
N ALA A 93 31.18 -7.58 -7.15
CA ALA A 93 31.30 -6.14 -7.28
C ALA A 93 31.85 -5.52 -5.98
N ILE A 94 32.67 -4.48 -6.13
CA ILE A 94 33.20 -3.68 -5.02
C ILE A 94 32.39 -2.39 -4.95
N ALA A 95 31.87 -2.06 -3.77
CA ALA A 95 31.15 -0.83 -3.51
C ALA A 95 32.10 0.31 -3.15
N ASP A 96 31.67 1.55 -3.47
CA ASP A 96 32.34 2.75 -2.99
C ASP A 96 32.36 2.78 -1.45
N ARG A 97 33.49 3.22 -0.87
CA ARG A 97 33.66 3.29 0.58
C ARG A 97 32.92 4.49 1.18
N SER A 98 32.58 5.49 0.38
CA SER A 98 31.81 6.67 0.75
C SER A 98 30.33 6.51 0.38
N LEU A 99 29.61 5.67 1.13
CA LEU A 99 28.18 5.43 0.88
C LEU A 99 27.36 6.69 1.23
N PRO A 100 26.45 7.15 0.34
CA PRO A 100 25.66 8.36 0.58
C PRO A 100 24.46 8.13 1.53
N VAL A 101 24.13 6.87 1.82
CA VAL A 101 23.07 6.47 2.75
C VAL A 101 23.61 5.42 3.70
N ASP A 102 23.32 5.55 5.00
CA ASP A 102 23.67 4.50 5.96
C ASP A 102 22.68 3.34 5.88
N ILE A 103 23.11 2.27 5.21
CA ILE A 103 22.32 1.07 5.02
C ILE A 103 22.35 0.16 6.26
N ALA A 104 23.39 0.28 7.09
CA ALA A 104 23.50 -0.45 8.36
C ALA A 104 22.57 0.13 9.44
N GLY A 105 22.09 1.36 9.26
CA GLY A 105 21.12 2.02 10.14
C GLY A 105 21.72 2.43 11.49
N LYS A 106 23.02 2.70 11.54
CA LYS A 106 23.73 3.20 12.73
C LYS A 106 23.53 4.71 12.92
N THR A 107 23.37 5.43 11.82
CA THR A 107 23.05 6.85 11.79
C THR A 107 21.77 7.09 11.01
N GLU A 108 21.05 8.15 11.38
CA GLU A 108 19.87 8.57 10.63
C GLU A 108 20.30 9.39 9.41
N THR A 109 20.05 8.88 8.22
CA THR A 109 20.16 9.65 6.97
C THR A 109 18.86 10.46 6.79
N ASN A 110 19.00 11.74 6.43
CA ASN A 110 17.85 12.60 6.16
C ASN A 110 16.98 12.06 5.01
N PHE A 111 15.73 12.53 4.94
CA PHE A 111 14.76 12.01 3.97
C PHE A 111 15.18 12.27 2.51
N GLU A 112 15.68 13.46 2.22
CA GLU A 112 16.12 13.89 0.88
C GLU A 112 17.21 12.97 0.32
N ALA A 113 18.31 12.76 1.06
CA ALA A 113 19.40 11.90 0.60
C ALA A 113 18.96 10.43 0.44
N ARG A 114 18.03 9.95 1.29
CA ARG A 114 17.44 8.62 1.12
C ARG A 114 16.62 8.51 -0.17
N PHE A 115 15.96 9.58 -0.56
CA PHE A 115 15.16 9.62 -1.78
C PHE A 115 16.05 9.74 -3.02
N ASP A 116 17.03 10.63 -3.02
CA ASP A 116 18.00 10.79 -4.10
C ASP A 116 18.81 9.50 -4.35
N HIS A 117 19.06 8.74 -3.29
CA HIS A 117 19.77 7.46 -3.36
C HIS A 117 18.85 6.27 -3.07
N ARG A 118 17.61 6.31 -3.58
CA ARG A 118 16.56 5.33 -3.28
C ARG A 118 16.99 3.87 -3.48
N VAL A 119 17.78 3.57 -4.51
CA VAL A 119 18.27 2.20 -4.77
C VAL A 119 19.07 1.63 -3.58
N LEU A 120 19.85 2.46 -2.90
CA LEU A 120 20.59 2.07 -1.70
C LEU A 120 19.69 2.06 -0.47
N ASP A 121 18.82 3.06 -0.32
CA ASP A 121 17.87 3.13 0.79
C ASP A 121 16.96 1.89 0.82
N LEU A 122 16.53 1.39 -0.34
CA LEU A 122 15.75 0.18 -0.49
C LEU A 122 16.47 -1.09 0.00
N ARG A 123 17.78 -1.07 0.27
CA ARG A 123 18.48 -2.22 0.88
C ARG A 123 18.33 -2.26 2.39
N ARG A 124 17.79 -1.21 3.02
CA ARG A 124 17.49 -1.19 4.46
C ARG A 124 16.30 -2.08 4.77
N GLU A 125 16.27 -2.60 5.99
CA GLU A 125 15.21 -3.52 6.44
C GLU A 125 13.83 -2.86 6.47
N LYS A 126 13.75 -1.60 6.94
CA LYS A 126 12.49 -0.85 7.01
C LYS A 126 11.76 -0.75 5.66
N PRO A 127 12.34 -0.19 4.58
CA PRO A 127 11.65 -0.13 3.29
C PRO A 127 11.37 -1.51 2.70
N GLN A 128 12.29 -2.47 2.80
CA GLN A 128 12.03 -3.84 2.34
C GLN A 128 10.76 -4.44 2.99
N ASN A 129 10.61 -4.28 4.30
CA ASN A 129 9.43 -4.76 5.02
C ASN A 129 8.14 -4.05 4.57
N LEU A 130 8.19 -2.74 4.31
CA LEU A 130 7.04 -2.00 3.76
C LEU A 130 6.62 -2.53 2.38
N PHE A 131 7.57 -2.75 1.47
CA PHE A 131 7.26 -3.26 0.13
C PHE A 131 6.73 -4.70 0.14
N ARG A 132 7.16 -5.54 1.10
CA ARG A 132 6.57 -6.88 1.28
C ARG A 132 5.12 -6.82 1.77
N ILE A 133 4.81 -5.90 2.69
CA ILE A 133 3.44 -5.65 3.14
C ILE A 133 2.59 -5.16 1.95
N GLN A 134 3.08 -4.16 1.20
CA GLN A 134 2.40 -3.63 0.02
C GLN A 134 2.13 -4.73 -1.03
N HIS A 135 3.12 -5.59 -1.28
CA HIS A 135 2.96 -6.74 -2.18
C HIS A 135 1.79 -7.64 -1.76
N THR A 136 1.72 -8.00 -0.47
CA THR A 136 0.64 -8.83 0.07
C THR A 136 -0.71 -8.14 -0.01
N ILE A 137 -0.79 -6.82 0.22
CA ILE A 137 -2.04 -6.05 0.06
C ILE A 137 -2.57 -6.21 -1.37
N CYS A 138 -1.73 -5.96 -2.38
CA CYS A 138 -2.13 -6.09 -3.78
C CYS A 138 -2.53 -7.51 -4.14
N GLN A 139 -1.81 -8.53 -3.65
CA GLN A 139 -2.19 -9.94 -3.89
C GLN A 139 -3.52 -10.30 -3.23
N ALA A 140 -3.72 -9.91 -1.97
CA ALA A 140 -4.94 -10.22 -1.23
C ALA A 140 -6.17 -9.52 -1.83
N PHE A 141 -6.03 -8.28 -2.29
CA PHE A 141 -7.12 -7.58 -2.99
C PHE A 141 -7.54 -8.33 -4.26
N ARG A 142 -6.56 -8.73 -5.11
CA ARG A 142 -6.82 -9.56 -6.30
C ARG A 142 -7.46 -10.89 -5.94
N GLU A 143 -6.94 -11.58 -4.93
CA GLU A 143 -7.43 -12.87 -4.44
C GLU A 143 -8.90 -12.77 -4.02
N TYR A 144 -9.25 -11.78 -3.19
CA TYR A 144 -10.62 -11.55 -2.74
C TYR A 144 -11.58 -11.33 -3.90
N LEU A 145 -11.31 -10.35 -4.77
CA LEU A 145 -12.23 -10.01 -5.85
C LEU A 145 -12.34 -11.11 -6.92
N SER A 146 -11.24 -11.82 -7.20
CA SER A 146 -11.28 -12.98 -8.11
C SER A 146 -12.17 -14.10 -7.55
N ASN A 147 -12.10 -14.35 -6.24
CA ASN A 147 -12.96 -15.35 -5.58
C ASN A 147 -14.44 -14.92 -5.57
N GLU A 148 -14.71 -13.62 -5.55
CA GLU A 148 -16.05 -13.04 -5.70
C GLU A 148 -16.50 -12.92 -7.18
N GLY A 149 -15.74 -13.47 -8.12
CA GLY A 149 -16.11 -13.54 -9.54
C GLY A 149 -15.91 -12.23 -10.31
N PHE A 150 -15.10 -11.30 -9.80
CA PHE A 150 -14.73 -10.10 -10.55
C PHE A 150 -13.60 -10.40 -11.54
N ILE A 151 -13.55 -9.62 -12.62
CA ILE A 151 -12.51 -9.71 -13.66
C ILE A 151 -11.55 -8.53 -13.54
N GLU A 152 -10.23 -8.80 -13.57
CA GLU A 152 -9.20 -7.75 -13.63
C GLU A 152 -9.23 -7.07 -15.01
N ILE A 153 -9.37 -5.75 -15.01
CA ILE A 153 -9.40 -4.90 -16.21
C ILE A 153 -8.22 -3.91 -16.20
N HIS A 154 -7.89 -3.38 -17.38
CA HIS A 154 -6.83 -2.38 -17.55
C HIS A 154 -7.36 -1.25 -18.43
N THR A 155 -7.46 -0.05 -17.86
CA THR A 155 -8.09 1.10 -18.52
C THR A 155 -7.06 2.15 -18.94
N PRO A 156 -7.32 2.96 -19.98
CA PRO A 156 -6.40 3.99 -20.43
C PRO A 156 -6.04 4.99 -19.31
N LYS A 157 -4.77 5.40 -19.26
CA LYS A 157 -4.27 6.43 -18.32
C LYS A 157 -4.01 7.79 -18.96
N ILE A 158 -4.13 7.86 -20.28
CA ILE A 158 -4.16 9.10 -21.06
C ILE A 158 -5.59 9.26 -21.55
N ILE A 159 -6.26 10.33 -21.15
CA ILE A 159 -7.69 10.56 -21.39
C ILE A 159 -7.92 11.95 -21.99
N SER A 160 -8.98 12.12 -22.79
CA SER A 160 -9.30 13.40 -23.43
C SER A 160 -9.97 14.40 -22.49
N THR A 161 -10.64 13.92 -21.44
CA THR A 161 -11.39 14.73 -20.48
C THR A 161 -11.22 14.15 -19.07
N GLY A 162 -11.26 14.98 -18.04
CA GLY A 162 -11.20 14.54 -16.65
C GLY A 162 -12.50 13.88 -16.18
N THR A 163 -12.42 13.02 -15.16
CA THR A 163 -13.57 12.29 -14.61
C THR A 163 -14.55 13.16 -13.82
N GLU A 164 -14.14 14.30 -13.28
CA GLU A 164 -14.93 15.06 -12.28
C GLU A 164 -14.76 16.59 -12.37
N GLY A 165 -14.72 17.15 -13.59
CA GLY A 165 -14.82 18.61 -13.74
C GLY A 165 -13.52 19.40 -13.69
N GLY A 166 -12.40 18.81 -14.08
CA GLY A 166 -11.24 19.57 -14.56
C GLY A 166 -10.29 20.16 -13.52
N ALA A 167 -10.52 19.97 -12.22
CA ALA A 167 -9.55 20.37 -11.20
C ALA A 167 -8.42 19.33 -11.07
N ASN A 168 -7.19 19.78 -10.78
CA ASN A 168 -6.03 18.95 -10.44
C ASN A 168 -5.65 17.88 -11.49
N LEU A 169 -5.80 18.17 -12.79
CA LEU A 169 -5.37 17.29 -13.87
C LEU A 169 -3.91 17.57 -14.26
N PHE A 170 -3.15 16.53 -14.61
CA PHE A 170 -1.88 16.69 -15.30
C PHE A 170 -2.10 16.72 -16.82
N PRO A 171 -1.89 17.86 -17.50
CA PRO A 171 -1.95 17.92 -18.95
C PRO A 171 -0.75 17.20 -19.57
N VAL A 172 -0.99 16.51 -20.68
CA VAL A 172 0.04 15.86 -21.50
C VAL A 172 -0.19 16.17 -22.97
N VAL A 173 0.92 16.35 -23.70
CA VAL A 173 0.87 16.54 -25.15
C VAL A 173 0.60 15.19 -25.81
N TYR A 174 -0.54 15.06 -26.49
CA TYR A 174 -0.92 13.86 -27.23
C TYR A 174 -0.99 14.18 -28.73
N PHE A 175 0.18 14.15 -29.37
CA PHE A 175 0.37 14.57 -30.76
C PHE A 175 -0.06 16.02 -30.99
N ASP A 176 -1.09 16.24 -31.82
CA ASP A 176 -1.69 17.53 -32.15
C ASP A 176 -2.86 17.89 -31.21
N ARG A 177 -3.05 17.12 -30.12
CA ARG A 177 -4.15 17.28 -29.16
C ARG A 177 -3.63 17.39 -27.73
N GLU A 178 -4.43 18.02 -26.89
CA GLU A 178 -4.26 17.96 -25.44
C GLU A 178 -4.93 16.68 -24.90
N ALA A 179 -4.29 16.07 -23.92
CA ALA A 179 -4.86 14.99 -23.13
C ALA A 179 -4.43 15.15 -21.67
N PHE A 180 -4.93 14.28 -20.80
CA PHE A 180 -4.69 14.35 -19.36
C PHE A 180 -4.33 12.97 -18.82
N LEU A 181 -3.58 12.96 -17.71
CA LEU A 181 -3.40 11.74 -16.93
C LEU A 181 -4.65 11.45 -16.10
N ALA A 182 -5.07 10.18 -16.08
CA ALA A 182 -6.29 9.77 -15.39
C ALA A 182 -6.17 9.85 -13.86
N GLN A 183 -7.11 10.56 -13.23
CA GLN A 183 -7.24 10.66 -11.77
C GLN A 183 -7.95 9.45 -11.13
N SER A 184 -8.72 8.74 -11.94
CA SER A 184 -9.48 7.54 -11.54
C SER A 184 -9.93 6.78 -12.79
N PRO A 185 -10.10 5.43 -12.72
CA PRO A 185 -10.74 4.66 -13.79
C PRO A 185 -12.28 4.72 -13.77
N GLN A 186 -12.89 5.64 -12.99
CA GLN A 186 -14.32 5.65 -12.65
C GLN A 186 -15.29 5.53 -13.83
N PHE A 187 -15.06 6.23 -14.94
CA PHE A 187 -15.95 6.11 -16.11
C PHE A 187 -15.75 4.79 -16.85
N TYR A 188 -14.51 4.37 -17.07
CA TYR A 188 -14.22 3.11 -17.74
C TYR A 188 -14.78 1.89 -16.99
N LYS A 189 -14.65 1.85 -15.65
CA LYS A 189 -15.20 0.73 -14.86
C LYS A 189 -16.74 0.70 -14.92
N GLN A 190 -17.42 1.85 -14.92
CA GLN A 190 -18.87 1.92 -15.12
C GLN A 190 -19.29 1.47 -16.54
N MET A 191 -18.58 1.92 -17.57
CA MET A 191 -18.84 1.50 -18.95
C MET A 191 -18.69 -0.01 -19.12
N LEU A 192 -17.68 -0.63 -18.48
CA LEU A 192 -17.45 -2.07 -18.57
C LEU A 192 -18.53 -2.87 -17.85
N VAL A 193 -19.00 -2.41 -16.68
CA VAL A 193 -20.18 -3.00 -16.02
C VAL A 193 -21.40 -2.92 -16.94
N GLY A 194 -21.66 -1.75 -17.54
CA GLY A 194 -22.74 -1.56 -18.53
C GLY A 194 -22.58 -2.37 -19.81
N SER A 195 -21.35 -2.78 -20.14
CA SER A 195 -21.02 -3.63 -21.30
C SER A 195 -21.23 -5.12 -21.04
N GLY A 196 -21.73 -5.51 -19.85
CA GLY A 196 -22.02 -6.90 -19.50
C GLY A 196 -20.88 -7.65 -18.81
N PHE A 197 -19.81 -6.97 -18.37
CA PHE A 197 -18.80 -7.60 -17.50
C PHE A 197 -19.36 -7.86 -16.09
N GLU A 198 -20.36 -7.08 -15.67
CA GLU A 198 -21.05 -7.12 -14.37
C GLU A 198 -20.20 -6.88 -13.13
N ARG A 199 -18.94 -7.33 -13.06
CA ARG A 199 -18.03 -7.25 -11.92
C ARG A 199 -16.59 -7.06 -12.39
N VAL A 200 -16.03 -5.87 -12.16
CA VAL A 200 -14.67 -5.52 -12.63
C VAL A 200 -13.83 -4.90 -11.53
N PHE A 201 -12.52 -5.10 -11.61
CA PHE A 201 -11.56 -4.46 -10.72
C PHE A 201 -10.26 -4.07 -11.43
N GLU A 202 -9.55 -3.08 -10.90
CA GLU A 202 -8.29 -2.59 -11.45
C GLU A 202 -7.31 -2.20 -10.33
N LEU A 203 -6.02 -2.50 -10.53
CA LEU A 203 -4.93 -2.00 -9.70
C LEU A 203 -3.98 -1.23 -10.62
N ALA A 204 -4.03 0.09 -10.57
CA ALA A 204 -3.31 0.91 -11.55
C ALA A 204 -2.90 2.28 -10.99
N PRO A 205 -1.88 2.92 -11.59
CA PRO A 205 -1.52 4.28 -11.23
C PRO A 205 -2.66 5.25 -11.56
N VAL A 206 -2.87 6.20 -10.66
CA VAL A 206 -3.72 7.37 -10.82
C VAL A 206 -2.92 8.61 -10.47
N PHE A 207 -3.29 9.73 -11.10
CA PHE A 207 -2.51 10.96 -11.07
C PHE A 207 -3.38 12.13 -10.64
N ARG A 208 -3.00 12.85 -9.59
CA ARG A 208 -3.71 14.04 -9.10
C ARG A 208 -2.70 15.17 -8.94
N ALA A 209 -2.91 16.29 -9.63
CA ALA A 209 -2.08 17.47 -9.49
C ALA A 209 -2.52 18.28 -8.26
N GLU A 210 -2.33 17.70 -7.07
CA GLU A 210 -2.58 18.41 -5.81
C GLU A 210 -1.48 19.44 -5.55
N ASP A 211 -1.86 20.68 -5.26
CA ASP A 211 -0.93 21.77 -4.96
C ASP A 211 -0.31 21.68 -3.55
N HIS A 212 -0.85 20.80 -2.69
CA HIS A 212 -0.48 20.70 -1.29
C HIS A 212 0.45 19.52 -1.03
N ASP A 213 1.66 19.82 -0.53
CA ASP A 213 2.56 18.80 0.01
C ASP A 213 2.10 18.42 1.43
N THR A 214 1.43 17.27 1.54
CA THR A 214 0.97 16.74 2.83
C THR A 214 1.43 15.30 3.03
N PRO A 215 1.54 14.80 4.27
CA PRO A 215 1.89 13.40 4.53
C PRO A 215 0.88 12.37 4.01
N PHE A 216 -0.27 12.79 3.49
CA PHE A 216 -1.39 11.94 3.09
C PHE A 216 -1.68 11.99 1.58
N HIS A 217 -1.04 12.91 0.84
CA HIS A 217 -1.27 13.10 -0.58
C HIS A 217 -0.01 12.79 -1.38
N LEU A 218 -0.20 12.10 -2.50
CA LEU A 218 0.81 11.88 -3.52
C LEU A 218 0.20 12.23 -4.87
N ASN A 219 1.00 12.87 -5.72
CA ASN A 219 0.54 13.24 -7.06
C ASN A 219 0.46 12.05 -8.02
N GLU A 220 1.12 10.94 -7.66
CA GLU A 220 1.01 9.64 -8.31
C GLU A 220 0.91 8.55 -7.23
N TYR A 221 -0.12 7.72 -7.30
CA TYR A 221 -0.28 6.57 -6.41
C TYR A 221 -0.99 5.41 -7.12
N ILE A 222 -0.90 4.21 -6.54
CA ILE A 222 -1.63 3.04 -7.04
C ILE A 222 -3.00 3.00 -6.37
N SER A 223 -4.05 3.10 -7.18
CA SER A 223 -5.43 2.91 -6.74
C SER A 223 -5.86 1.45 -6.86
N LEU A 224 -6.70 1.00 -5.92
CA LEU A 224 -7.36 -0.31 -5.94
C LEU A 224 -8.86 -0.07 -6.17
N ASP A 225 -9.31 -0.27 -7.39
CA ASP A 225 -10.66 0.06 -7.84
C ASP A 225 -11.47 -1.20 -8.08
N PHE A 226 -12.76 -1.17 -7.74
CA PHE A 226 -13.74 -2.13 -8.25
C PHE A 226 -15.08 -1.44 -8.55
N GLU A 227 -15.90 -2.08 -9.37
CA GLU A 227 -17.25 -1.65 -9.74
C GLU A 227 -18.08 -2.89 -10.11
N PHE A 228 -19.37 -2.92 -9.78
CA PHE A 228 -20.24 -4.03 -10.13
C PHE A 228 -21.71 -3.65 -10.23
N GLY A 229 -22.44 -4.39 -11.07
CA GLY A 229 -23.85 -4.19 -11.36
C GLY A 229 -24.78 -5.05 -10.49
N PHE A 230 -26.08 -4.91 -10.74
CA PHE A 230 -27.16 -5.66 -10.09
C PHE A 230 -27.21 -5.54 -8.55
N ILE A 231 -26.70 -4.42 -8.01
CA ILE A 231 -26.81 -4.09 -6.58
C ILE A 231 -28.22 -3.63 -6.22
N LYS A 232 -28.61 -3.83 -4.96
CA LYS A 232 -29.85 -3.27 -4.41
C LYS A 232 -29.66 -1.80 -4.04
N ASN A 233 -28.56 -1.51 -3.37
CA ASN A 233 -28.19 -0.18 -2.87
C ASN A 233 -26.69 -0.14 -2.54
N GLU A 234 -26.22 0.97 -1.99
CA GLU A 234 -24.83 1.21 -1.59
C GLU A 234 -24.29 0.20 -0.55
N GLU A 235 -25.15 -0.42 0.27
CA GLU A 235 -24.73 -1.38 1.29
C GLU A 235 -24.09 -2.62 0.66
N ASP A 236 -24.51 -3.02 -0.54
CA ASP A 236 -23.88 -4.13 -1.26
C ASP A 236 -22.43 -3.79 -1.63
N VAL A 237 -22.15 -2.53 -1.99
CA VAL A 237 -20.80 -2.03 -2.28
C VAL A 237 -19.96 -1.93 -1.00
N MET A 238 -20.58 -1.48 0.10
CA MET A 238 -19.94 -1.43 1.43
C MET A 238 -19.56 -2.83 1.92
N LYS A 239 -20.37 -3.86 1.65
CA LYS A 239 -20.05 -5.26 1.98
C LYS A 239 -18.78 -5.74 1.28
N HIS A 240 -18.65 -5.52 -0.03
CA HIS A 240 -17.42 -5.87 -0.75
C HIS A 240 -16.22 -5.02 -0.34
N THR A 241 -16.44 -3.74 -0.03
CA THR A 241 -15.41 -2.87 0.54
C THR A 241 -14.86 -3.45 1.84
N ALA A 242 -15.74 -3.71 2.82
CA ALA A 242 -15.35 -4.25 4.12
C ALA A 242 -14.78 -5.66 4.03
N GLY A 243 -15.36 -6.52 3.18
CA GLY A 243 -14.88 -7.88 2.92
C GLY A 243 -13.46 -7.91 2.34
N SER A 244 -13.17 -7.03 1.37
CA SER A 244 -11.83 -6.93 0.78
C SER A 244 -10.78 -6.48 1.79
N ILE A 245 -11.11 -5.50 2.64
CA ILE A 245 -10.22 -5.03 3.72
C ILE A 245 -10.02 -6.12 4.77
N ALA A 246 -11.09 -6.82 5.18
CA ALA A 246 -10.99 -7.95 6.12
C ALA A 246 -10.08 -9.06 5.58
N HIS A 247 -10.22 -9.40 4.29
CA HIS A 247 -9.36 -10.37 3.63
C HIS A 247 -7.90 -9.91 3.59
N ILE A 248 -7.64 -8.66 3.16
CA ILE A 248 -6.29 -8.07 3.17
C ILE A 248 -5.64 -8.18 4.56
N PHE A 249 -6.37 -7.80 5.62
CA PHE A 249 -5.85 -7.82 6.98
C PHE A 249 -5.56 -9.25 7.45
N THR A 250 -6.41 -10.21 7.09
CA THR A 250 -6.20 -11.63 7.38
C THR A 250 -4.92 -12.14 6.72
N ARG A 251 -4.73 -11.85 5.43
CA ARG A 251 -3.54 -12.27 4.66
C ARG A 251 -2.26 -11.63 5.18
N LEU A 252 -2.32 -10.37 5.61
CA LEU A 252 -1.18 -9.70 6.24
C LEU A 252 -0.76 -10.40 7.54
N LYS A 253 -1.70 -10.82 8.40
CA LYS A 253 -1.37 -11.57 9.62
C LYS A 253 -0.72 -12.92 9.30
N GLU A 254 -1.21 -13.61 8.27
CA GLU A 254 -0.72 -14.92 7.87
C GLU A 254 0.66 -14.88 7.19
N LYS A 255 0.89 -13.88 6.32
CA LYS A 255 2.06 -13.84 5.43
C LYS A 255 3.13 -12.84 5.87
N ASN A 256 2.79 -11.84 6.67
CA ASN A 256 3.68 -10.76 7.05
C ASN A 256 3.86 -10.60 8.56
N SER A 257 3.68 -11.67 9.34
CA SER A 257 3.85 -11.65 10.79
C SER A 257 5.23 -11.11 11.22
N ARG A 258 6.28 -11.46 10.48
CA ARG A 258 7.64 -10.94 10.70
C ARG A 258 7.74 -9.44 10.44
N GLU A 259 7.22 -8.96 9.32
CA GLU A 259 7.25 -7.53 9.00
C GLU A 259 6.38 -6.72 9.97
N LEU A 260 5.21 -7.22 10.37
CA LEU A 260 4.34 -6.59 11.37
C LEU A 260 5.03 -6.51 12.73
N ALA A 261 5.68 -7.59 13.18
CA ALA A 261 6.45 -7.61 14.42
C ALA A 261 7.62 -6.61 14.39
N PHE A 262 8.30 -6.46 13.24
CA PHE A 262 9.36 -5.46 13.07
C PHE A 262 8.87 -4.03 13.33
N PHE A 263 7.63 -3.71 12.94
CA PHE A 263 7.01 -2.41 13.20
C PHE A 263 6.30 -2.31 14.56
N GLY A 264 6.27 -3.38 15.36
CA GLY A 264 5.50 -3.44 16.59
C GLY A 264 3.98 -3.29 16.37
N ILE A 265 3.49 -3.68 15.19
CA ILE A 265 2.08 -3.56 14.83
C ILE A 265 1.36 -4.87 15.15
N ASP A 266 0.42 -4.81 16.08
CA ASP A 266 -0.59 -5.87 16.24
C ASP A 266 -1.82 -5.54 15.37
N LEU A 267 -1.90 -6.19 14.22
CA LEU A 267 -2.95 -5.95 13.24
C LEU A 267 -4.24 -6.66 13.67
N GLN A 268 -5.31 -5.89 13.85
CA GLN A 268 -6.64 -6.40 14.17
C GLN A 268 -7.48 -6.51 12.89
N VAL A 269 -7.94 -7.73 12.57
CA VAL A 269 -8.84 -7.94 11.42
C VAL A 269 -10.19 -7.29 11.76
N PRO A 270 -10.75 -6.45 10.87
CA PRO A 270 -12.05 -5.84 11.11
C PRO A 270 -13.13 -6.92 11.33
N GLN A 271 -13.95 -6.73 12.35
CA GLN A 271 -15.17 -7.52 12.53
C GLN A 271 -16.22 -7.03 11.52
N LEU A 272 -16.90 -7.98 10.88
CA LEU A 272 -17.97 -7.70 9.93
C LEU A 272 -19.33 -7.98 10.60
N PRO A 273 -20.37 -7.15 10.34
CA PRO A 273 -20.32 -5.92 9.55
C PRO A 273 -19.55 -4.79 10.26
N VAL A 274 -18.90 -3.91 9.49
CA VAL A 274 -18.28 -2.68 10.01
C VAL A 274 -19.38 -1.72 10.45
N PRO A 275 -19.24 -1.01 11.59
CA PRO A 275 -20.21 -0.01 12.02
C PRO A 275 -20.43 1.09 10.99
N VAL A 276 -21.66 1.59 10.91
CA VAL A 276 -22.07 2.65 9.98
C VAL A 276 -22.67 3.80 10.79
N VAL A 277 -22.30 5.02 10.41
CA VAL A 277 -22.91 6.26 10.89
C VAL A 277 -23.40 7.04 9.68
N HIS A 278 -24.65 7.46 9.69
CA HIS A 278 -25.17 8.32 8.64
C HIS A 278 -24.68 9.75 8.83
N TYR A 279 -24.42 10.45 7.73
CA TYR A 279 -23.91 11.82 7.77
C TYR A 279 -24.85 12.76 8.57
N TRP A 280 -26.17 12.57 8.47
CA TRP A 280 -27.13 13.39 9.22
C TRP A 280 -27.13 13.14 10.73
N ASP A 281 -26.56 12.04 11.20
CA ASP A 281 -26.41 11.72 12.63
C ASP A 281 -25.12 12.31 13.23
N LEU A 282 -24.25 12.87 12.39
CA LEU A 282 -22.96 13.45 12.81
C LEU A 282 -23.08 14.50 13.92
N PRO A 283 -24.08 15.43 13.93
CA PRO A 283 -24.23 16.36 15.05
C PRO A 283 -24.35 15.68 16.41
N ASP A 284 -25.13 14.59 16.50
CA ASP A 284 -25.30 13.83 17.73
C ASP A 284 -24.07 12.98 18.06
N VAL A 285 -23.41 12.43 17.04
CA VAL A 285 -22.15 11.68 17.18
C VAL A 285 -21.04 12.56 17.73
N PHE A 286 -20.82 13.75 17.16
CA PHE A 286 -19.79 14.69 17.61
C PHE A 286 -20.05 15.19 19.04
N LYS A 287 -21.33 15.43 19.38
CA LYS A 287 -21.72 15.78 20.75
C LYS A 287 -21.32 14.71 21.77
N LYS A 288 -21.40 13.41 21.43
CA LYS A 288 -20.99 12.30 22.32
C LYS A 288 -19.48 12.23 22.57
N VAL A 289 -18.68 12.87 21.72
CA VAL A 289 -17.22 13.01 21.86
C VAL A 289 -16.79 14.44 22.23
N GLY A 290 -17.74 15.29 22.63
CA GLY A 290 -17.47 16.65 23.11
C GLY A 290 -16.95 17.59 22.03
N HIS A 291 -17.41 17.41 20.78
CA HIS A 291 -17.08 18.28 19.65
C HIS A 291 -18.36 18.83 19.04
N ASP A 292 -18.34 20.08 18.60
CA ASP A 292 -19.47 20.71 17.90
C ASP A 292 -19.26 20.54 16.40
N PHE A 293 -20.26 20.01 15.69
CA PHE A 293 -20.17 19.85 14.24
C PHE A 293 -20.42 21.21 13.55
N PRO A 294 -19.42 21.78 12.85
CA PRO A 294 -19.45 23.17 12.40
C PRO A 294 -20.34 23.39 11.19
N ASP A 295 -20.42 22.44 10.26
CA ASP A 295 -21.21 22.55 9.02
C ASP A 295 -21.93 21.24 8.68
N PRO A 296 -23.27 21.17 8.84
CA PRO A 296 -24.09 20.01 8.48
C PRO A 296 -24.08 19.62 7.00
N LEU A 297 -23.50 20.44 6.12
CA LEU A 297 -23.31 20.14 4.70
C LEU A 297 -21.84 20.27 4.28
N GLY A 298 -20.94 20.34 5.27
CA GLY A 298 -19.51 20.56 5.12
C GLY A 298 -18.75 19.33 4.65
N ASP A 299 -17.43 19.46 4.55
CA ASP A 299 -16.58 18.29 4.40
C ASP A 299 -15.97 17.94 5.76
N LEU A 300 -15.59 16.69 5.97
CA LEU A 300 -14.97 16.28 7.23
C LEU A 300 -13.49 16.70 7.24
N SER A 301 -13.13 17.54 8.19
CA SER A 301 -11.75 17.88 8.48
C SER A 301 -11.01 16.71 9.13
N ARG A 302 -9.67 16.79 9.12
CA ARG A 302 -8.78 15.83 9.80
C ARG A 302 -9.03 15.74 11.31
N GLU A 303 -9.55 16.79 11.94
CA GLU A 303 -9.92 16.76 13.35
C GLU A 303 -11.20 15.97 13.55
N GLU A 304 -12.20 16.18 12.70
CA GLU A 304 -13.48 15.50 12.73
C GLU A 304 -13.34 14.00 12.45
N GLU A 305 -12.52 13.59 11.49
CA GLU A 305 -12.24 12.16 11.28
C GLU A 305 -11.58 11.49 12.49
N LYS A 306 -10.69 12.20 13.20
CA LYS A 306 -10.09 11.70 14.45
C LYS A 306 -11.14 11.56 15.55
N LYS A 307 -12.06 12.52 15.64
CA LYS A 307 -13.19 12.48 16.59
C LYS A 307 -14.15 11.34 16.28
N LEU A 308 -14.39 11.05 15.00
CA LEU A 308 -15.15 9.87 14.57
C LEU A 308 -14.45 8.56 14.92
N TYR A 309 -13.12 8.51 14.87
CA TYR A 309 -12.38 7.35 15.37
C TYR A 309 -12.51 7.18 16.89
N GLU A 310 -12.40 8.27 17.67
CA GLU A 310 -12.66 8.23 19.12
C GLU A 310 -14.06 7.68 19.41
N TYR A 311 -15.06 8.15 18.67
CA TYR A 311 -16.44 7.67 18.76
C TYR A 311 -16.55 6.17 18.43
N SER A 312 -16.01 5.75 17.29
CA SER A 312 -16.04 4.35 16.83
C SER A 312 -15.40 3.40 17.83
N LYS A 313 -14.26 3.81 18.42
CA LYS A 313 -13.60 3.00 19.45
C LYS A 313 -14.40 2.90 20.73
N LYS A 314 -15.03 4.00 21.16
CA LYS A 314 -15.80 4.04 22.40
C LYS A 314 -17.11 3.24 22.30
N GLU A 315 -17.87 3.43 21.22
CA GLU A 315 -19.21 2.84 21.09
C GLU A 315 -19.20 1.43 20.50
N PHE A 316 -18.28 1.16 19.55
CA PHE A 316 -18.26 -0.09 18.79
C PHE A 316 -17.00 -0.92 19.01
N GLY A 317 -15.98 -0.39 19.68
CA GLY A 317 -14.67 -1.06 19.79
C GLY A 317 -13.92 -1.21 18.46
N SER A 318 -14.36 -0.53 17.40
CA SER A 318 -13.88 -0.74 16.03
C SER A 318 -12.82 0.29 15.61
N ASP A 319 -11.77 -0.16 14.92
CA ASP A 319 -10.82 0.71 14.20
C ASP A 319 -11.36 1.25 12.87
N PHE A 320 -12.50 0.71 12.42
CA PHE A 320 -13.13 1.04 11.16
C PHE A 320 -14.53 1.61 11.39
N LEU A 321 -14.88 2.61 10.60
CA LEU A 321 -16.20 3.22 10.61
C LEU A 321 -16.56 3.60 9.17
N PHE A 322 -17.73 3.19 8.71
CA PHE A 322 -18.34 3.80 7.55
C PHE A 322 -19.07 5.08 7.95
N VAL A 323 -18.88 6.12 7.16
CA VAL A 323 -19.79 7.26 7.13
C VAL A 323 -20.51 7.20 5.79
N ASP A 324 -21.83 7.08 5.78
CA ASP A 324 -22.61 7.02 4.54
C ASP A 324 -23.58 8.21 4.44
N ASN A 325 -24.26 8.26 3.31
CA ASN A 325 -25.24 9.28 2.98
C ASN A 325 -24.75 10.73 3.05
N TYR A 326 -23.58 10.98 2.47
CA TYR A 326 -23.03 12.33 2.39
C TYR A 326 -23.91 13.31 1.60
N PRO A 327 -23.83 14.62 1.91
CA PRO A 327 -24.50 15.68 1.18
C PRO A 327 -24.20 15.65 -0.33
N ALA A 328 -25.22 15.83 -1.17
CA ALA A 328 -25.10 15.82 -2.63
C ALA A 328 -24.16 16.91 -3.17
N VAL A 329 -24.05 18.03 -2.47
CA VAL A 329 -23.14 19.12 -2.82
C VAL A 329 -21.67 18.70 -2.76
N LYS A 330 -21.32 17.73 -1.90
CA LYS A 330 -19.94 17.24 -1.70
C LYS A 330 -19.57 16.05 -2.57
N ARG A 331 -20.55 15.35 -3.12
CA ARG A 331 -20.29 14.14 -3.91
C ARG A 331 -20.23 14.44 -5.41
N PRO A 332 -19.51 13.60 -6.18
CA PRO A 332 -19.46 13.71 -7.64
C PRO A 332 -20.84 13.56 -8.27
N ALA A 333 -21.04 14.18 -9.44
CA ALA A 333 -22.33 14.24 -10.13
C ALA A 333 -22.94 12.86 -10.46
N TYR A 334 -22.11 11.83 -10.59
CA TYR A 334 -22.54 10.45 -10.88
C TYR A 334 -23.04 9.68 -9.65
N THR A 335 -23.05 10.28 -8.45
CA THR A 335 -23.47 9.61 -7.21
C THR A 335 -24.98 9.59 -7.09
N MET A 336 -25.58 8.42 -6.85
CA MET A 336 -27.03 8.26 -6.76
C MET A 336 -27.61 9.07 -5.60
N PRO A 337 -28.64 9.91 -5.81
CA PRO A 337 -29.35 10.58 -4.72
C PRO A 337 -30.03 9.58 -3.77
N TYR A 338 -30.11 9.95 -2.49
CA TYR A 338 -30.90 9.19 -1.53
C TYR A 338 -32.38 9.59 -1.68
N GLU A 339 -33.19 8.73 -2.31
CA GLU A 339 -34.58 9.05 -2.68
C GLU A 339 -35.44 9.65 -1.55
N PRO A 340 -35.39 9.14 -0.30
CA PRO A 340 -36.17 9.73 0.79
C PRO A 340 -35.79 11.18 1.11
N ASN A 341 -34.56 11.59 0.82
CA ASN A 341 -34.08 12.95 1.00
C ASN A 341 -32.93 13.28 0.02
N PRO A 342 -33.22 13.83 -1.17
CA PRO A 342 -32.22 14.09 -2.22
C PRO A 342 -31.12 15.10 -1.86
N LYS A 343 -31.19 15.74 -0.68
CA LYS A 343 -30.07 16.52 -0.13
C LYS A 343 -28.85 15.65 0.15
N TYR A 344 -29.07 14.35 0.38
CA TYR A 344 -28.05 13.35 0.62
C TYR A 344 -27.95 12.38 -0.56
N THR A 345 -26.88 11.61 -0.57
CA THR A 345 -26.57 10.64 -1.63
C THR A 345 -26.48 9.23 -1.09
N ARG A 346 -26.23 8.26 -1.96
CA ARG A 346 -25.85 6.89 -1.63
C ARG A 346 -24.34 6.70 -1.73
N GLY A 347 -23.60 7.74 -1.35
CA GLY A 347 -22.13 7.75 -1.26
C GLY A 347 -21.67 7.50 0.18
N TYR A 348 -20.52 6.86 0.33
CA TYR A 348 -19.92 6.56 1.63
C TYR A 348 -18.40 6.72 1.60
N ASP A 349 -17.83 6.92 2.78
CA ASP A 349 -16.41 6.80 3.05
C ASP A 349 -16.16 5.71 4.09
N LEU A 350 -15.05 4.98 3.95
CA LEU A 350 -14.53 4.08 4.97
C LEU A 350 -13.33 4.74 5.65
N LEU A 351 -13.46 4.99 6.95
CA LEU A 351 -12.40 5.49 7.80
C LEU A 351 -11.67 4.33 8.48
N TYR A 352 -10.34 4.35 8.47
CA TYR A 352 -9.48 3.48 9.28
C TYR A 352 -8.64 4.33 10.23
N LYS A 353 -8.83 4.18 11.54
CA LYS A 353 -8.16 4.99 12.57
C LYS A 353 -8.28 6.51 12.35
N GLY A 354 -9.43 6.94 11.82
CA GLY A 354 -9.71 8.36 11.56
C GLY A 354 -8.99 8.92 10.34
N LEU A 355 -8.65 8.06 9.38
CA LEU A 355 -8.15 8.42 8.06
C LEU A 355 -9.06 7.75 7.02
N GLU A 356 -9.61 8.54 6.11
CA GLU A 356 -10.26 8.00 4.92
C GLU A 356 -9.30 7.11 4.11
N ILE A 357 -9.75 5.89 3.82
CA ILE A 357 -9.02 4.94 2.97
C ILE A 357 -9.80 4.48 1.75
N VAL A 358 -11.13 4.68 1.71
CA VAL A 358 -11.98 4.36 0.57
C VAL A 358 -13.12 5.37 0.49
N THR A 359 -13.36 5.91 -0.70
CA THR A 359 -14.59 6.59 -1.09
C THR A 359 -15.36 5.71 -2.08
N GLY A 360 -16.67 5.54 -1.90
CA GLY A 360 -17.51 4.73 -2.78
C GLY A 360 -18.98 5.14 -2.79
N GLY A 361 -19.83 4.37 -3.47
CA GLY A 361 -21.27 4.60 -3.47
C GLY A 361 -22.01 4.01 -4.66
N GLN A 362 -23.35 3.99 -4.58
CA GLN A 362 -24.19 3.65 -5.72
C GLN A 362 -24.11 4.74 -6.79
N ARG A 363 -23.99 4.33 -8.05
CA ARG A 363 -23.92 5.23 -9.21
C ARG A 363 -25.29 5.45 -9.84
N ILE A 364 -25.49 6.60 -10.45
CA ILE A 364 -26.67 6.89 -11.28
C ILE A 364 -26.57 6.06 -12.57
N HIS A 365 -27.52 5.14 -12.75
CA HIS A 365 -27.60 4.30 -13.95
C HIS A 365 -28.73 4.75 -14.91
N GLN A 366 -29.54 5.73 -14.51
CA GLN A 366 -30.60 6.31 -15.33
C GLN A 366 -30.04 7.47 -16.14
N TYR A 367 -30.05 7.36 -17.46
CA TYR A 367 -29.44 8.34 -18.37
C TYR A 367 -29.94 9.77 -18.15
N ASP A 368 -31.26 9.97 -18.11
CA ASP A 368 -31.85 11.31 -17.97
C ASP A 368 -31.49 11.96 -16.64
N LEU A 369 -31.48 11.18 -15.54
CA LEU A 369 -31.08 11.65 -14.22
C LEU A 369 -29.58 11.98 -14.18
N LEU A 370 -28.73 11.19 -14.84
CA LEU A 370 -27.30 11.48 -14.92
C LEU A 370 -27.04 12.80 -15.66
N GLN A 371 -27.72 13.02 -16.80
CA GLN A 371 -27.63 14.27 -17.54
C GLN A 371 -28.10 15.47 -16.71
N GLU A 372 -29.18 15.33 -15.96
CA GLU A 372 -29.66 16.35 -15.03
C GLU A 372 -28.58 16.70 -14.00
N LYS A 373 -28.00 15.70 -13.33
CA LYS A 373 -26.98 15.93 -12.28
C LYS A 373 -25.68 16.52 -12.81
N PHE A 374 -25.27 16.16 -14.02
CA PHE A 374 -24.13 16.78 -14.67
C PHE A 374 -24.38 18.25 -14.97
N LYS A 375 -25.56 18.59 -15.51
CA LYS A 375 -25.96 19.99 -15.75
C LYS A 375 -26.06 20.79 -14.45
N GLU A 376 -26.61 20.22 -13.38
CA GLU A 376 -26.67 20.86 -12.05
C GLU A 376 -25.28 21.21 -11.49
N LYS A 377 -24.27 20.39 -11.78
CA LYS A 377 -22.86 20.63 -11.39
C LYS A 377 -22.10 21.53 -12.37
N GLY A 378 -22.78 22.06 -13.41
CA GLY A 378 -22.19 22.97 -14.39
C GLY A 378 -21.36 22.27 -15.46
N TYR A 379 -21.50 20.96 -15.63
CA TYR A 379 -20.81 20.22 -16.67
C TYR A 379 -21.54 20.32 -18.01
N ASP A 380 -20.75 20.40 -19.09
CA ASP A 380 -21.24 20.24 -20.44
C ASP A 380 -21.33 18.75 -20.77
N VAL A 381 -22.57 18.26 -20.93
CA VAL A 381 -22.90 16.84 -21.12
C VAL A 381 -22.39 16.29 -22.45
N ASP A 382 -22.10 17.14 -23.44
CA ASP A 382 -21.59 16.68 -24.74
C ASP A 382 -20.12 16.22 -24.66
N ASN A 383 -19.44 16.48 -23.53
CA ASN A 383 -18.05 16.08 -23.28
C ASN A 383 -17.90 14.70 -22.58
N PHE A 384 -18.99 14.01 -22.27
CA PHE A 384 -19.00 12.78 -21.45
C PHE A 384 -19.68 11.58 -22.12
#